data_AF-A0A7X8IYE9-F1
#
_entry.id   AF-A0A7X8IYE9-F1
#
_cell.length_a   1.000
_cell.length_b   1.000
_cell.length_c   1.000
_cell.angle_alpha   90.00
_cell.angle_beta   90.00
_cell.angle_gamma   90.00
#
_symmetry.space_group_name_H-M   'P 1'
#
loop_
_entity.id
_entity.type
_entity.pdbx_description
1 polymer ?
#
loop_
_entity_poly.entity_id
_entity_poly.type
_entity_poly.pdbx_seq_one_letter_code
_entity_poly.pdbx_strand_id
1 'polypeptide(L)' 'PAAIRKAVSLAKPGDLVLLLGKGHENSIIYRDRTDPYDEIREAKNALAEAGYGGSK' A
#
# COMPACT_ATOMS: atom_id res chain seq x y z
N PRO A 1 -7.16 -2.29 1.17
CA PRO A 1 -5.70 -2.55 1.02
C PRO A 1 -5.29 -3.78 0.18
N ALA A 2 -6.21 -4.66 -0.24
CA ALA A 2 -5.88 -5.82 -1.10
C ALA A 2 -5.20 -5.44 -2.43
N ALA A 3 -5.51 -4.26 -2.98
CA ALA A 3 -4.93 -3.77 -4.23
C ALA A 3 -3.40 -3.58 -4.15
N ILE A 4 -2.89 -3.03 -3.04
CA ILE A 4 -1.45 -2.82 -2.84
C ILE A 4 -0.72 -4.16 -2.82
N ARG A 5 -1.19 -5.11 -2.02
CA ARG A 5 -0.62 -6.47 -1.98
C ARG A 5 -0.66 -7.15 -3.34
N LYS A 6 -1.75 -6.96 -4.09
CA LYS A 6 -1.85 -7.50 -5.45
C LYS A 6 -0.82 -6.87 -6.38
N ALA A 7 -0.67 -5.55 -6.37
CA ALA A 7 0.33 -4.85 -7.17
C ALA A 7 1.76 -5.31 -6.84
N VAL A 8 2.11 -5.39 -5.55
CA VAL A 8 3.42 -5.90 -5.09
C VAL A 8 3.65 -7.33 -5.57
N SER A 9 2.65 -8.23 -5.47
CA SER A 9 2.78 -9.62 -5.92
C SER A 9 2.99 -9.79 -7.43
N LEU A 10 2.65 -8.77 -8.23
CA LEU A 10 2.81 -8.79 -9.68
C LEU A 10 4.17 -8.24 -10.11
N ALA A 11 4.81 -7.41 -9.27
CA ALA A 11 6.08 -6.76 -9.58
C ALA A 11 7.23 -7.78 -9.61
N LYS A 12 8.17 -7.57 -10.53
CA LYS A 12 9.39 -8.35 -10.70
C LYS A 12 10.62 -7.54 -10.29
N PRO A 13 11.79 -8.19 -10.11
CA PRO A 13 13.04 -7.46 -9.89
C PRO A 13 13.28 -6.41 -11.00
N GLY A 14 13.44 -5.15 -10.59
CA GLY A 14 13.63 -4.01 -11.49
C GLY A 14 12.36 -3.20 -11.77
N ASP A 15 11.18 -3.70 -11.40
CA ASP A 15 9.92 -2.95 -11.55
C ASP A 15 9.76 -1.91 -10.44
N LEU A 16 9.02 -0.83 -10.76
CA LEU A 16 8.59 0.18 -9.80
C LEU A 16 7.07 0.19 -9.67
N VAL A 17 6.58 0.13 -8.44
CA VAL A 17 5.16 0.29 -8.11
C VAL A 17 4.95 1.68 -7.51
N LEU A 18 4.11 2.51 -8.14
CA LEU A 18 3.70 3.81 -7.59
C LEU A 18 2.25 3.73 -7.07
N LEU A 19 2.03 4.24 -5.86
CA LEU A 19 0.70 4.49 -5.32
C LEU A 19 0.36 5.96 -5.52
N LEU A 20 -0.82 6.25 -6.07
CA LEU A 20 -1.22 7.60 -6.46
C LEU A 20 -2.62 7.92 -5.92
N GLY A 21 -2.85 9.21 -5.61
CA GLY A 21 -4.16 9.76 -5.28
C GLY A 21 -4.42 9.97 -3.79
N LYS A 22 -3.93 9.10 -2.88
CA LYS A 22 -4.17 9.24 -1.44
C LYS A 22 -3.05 9.99 -0.72
N GLY A 23 -1.80 9.55 -0.86
CA GLY A 23 -0.66 10.25 -0.27
C GLY A 23 -0.78 10.39 1.25
N HIS A 24 -0.97 11.63 1.74
CA HIS A 24 -1.10 11.92 3.18
C HIS A 24 -2.54 11.85 3.71
N GLU A 25 -3.52 11.52 2.86
CA GLU A 25 -4.90 11.32 3.30
C GLU A 25 -5.06 10.02 4.11
N ASN A 26 -5.49 10.15 5.36
CA ASN A 26 -5.60 9.02 6.28
C ASN A 26 -7.01 8.39 6.35
N SER A 27 -7.81 8.52 5.28
CA SER A 27 -9.16 7.96 5.23
C SER A 27 -9.67 7.65 3.82
N ILE A 28 -10.64 6.75 3.75
CA ILE A 28 -11.48 6.53 2.57
C ILE A 28 -12.88 7.03 2.89
N ILE A 29 -13.30 8.04 2.14
CA ILE A 29 -14.63 8.64 2.26
C ILE A 29 -15.57 7.90 1.32
N TYR A 30 -16.59 7.28 1.89
CA TYR A 30 -17.74 6.72 1.19
C TYR A 30 -18.92 7.69 1.29
N ARG A 31 -20.02 7.38 0.59
CA ARG A 31 -21.24 8.21 0.60
C ARG A 31 -21.79 8.43 2.01
N ASP A 32 -21.70 7.42 2.86
CA ASP A 32 -22.40 7.30 4.14
C ASP A 32 -21.46 7.20 5.35
N ARG A 33 -20.15 7.02 5.13
CA ARG A 33 -19.16 6.88 6.19
C ARG A 33 -17.75 7.23 5.74
N THR A 34 -16.87 7.39 6.71
CA THR A 34 -15.44 7.58 6.48
C THR A 34 -14.69 6.50 7.24
N ASP A 35 -13.99 5.64 6.51
CA ASP A 35 -13.20 4.56 7.09
C ASP A 35 -11.74 5.01 7.23
N PRO A 36 -11.07 4.77 8.37
CA PRO A 36 -9.65 5.11 8.54
C PRO A 36 -8.79 4.26 7.59
N TYR A 37 -7.82 4.90 6.95
CA TYR A 37 -6.94 4.23 5.98
C TYR A 37 -5.58 4.90 5.91
N ASP A 38 -4.49 4.15 6.07
CA ASP A 38 -3.13 4.67 5.95
C ASP A 38 -2.42 3.97 4.79
N GLU A 39 -2.32 4.66 3.65
CA GLU A 39 -1.73 4.11 2.42
C GLU A 39 -0.26 3.73 2.61
N ILE A 40 0.50 4.57 3.33
CA ILE A 40 1.94 4.38 3.52
C ILE A 40 2.19 3.15 4.40
N ARG A 41 1.42 2.99 5.47
CA ARG A 41 1.53 1.81 6.34
C ARG A 41 1.15 0.53 5.60
N GLU A 42 0.08 0.54 4.80
CA GLU A 42 -0.31 -0.63 4.02
C GLU A 42 0.73 -0.99 2.95
N ALA A 43 1.40 0.00 2.34
CA ALA A 43 2.51 -0.22 1.42
C ALA A 43 3.72 -0.87 2.10
N LYS A 44 4.12 -0.36 3.28
CA LYS A 44 5.21 -0.93 4.08
C LYS A 44 4.90 -2.37 4.50
N ASN A 45 3.68 -2.63 4.94
CA ASN A 45 3.25 -3.97 5.32
C ASN A 45 3.29 -4.92 4.12
N ALA A 46 2.77 -4.52 2.96
CA ALA A 46 2.79 -5.34 1.76
C ALA A 46 4.22 -5.69 1.29
N LEU A 47 5.17 -4.75 1.41
CA LEU A 47 6.58 -5.02 1.15
C LEU A 47 7.17 -6.02 2.16
N ALA A 48 6.93 -5.82 3.46
CA ALA A 48 7.39 -6.73 4.51
C ALA A 48 6.84 -8.15 4.34
N GLU A 49 5.54 -8.27 4.04
CA GLU A 49 4.88 -9.55 3.71
C GLU A 49 5.50 -10.24 2.49
N ALA A 50 5.96 -9.47 1.50
CA ALA A 50 6.67 -9.98 0.32
C ALA A 50 8.16 -10.28 0.56
N GLY A 51 8.63 -10.17 1.81
CA GLY A 51 10.02 -10.43 2.19
C GLY A 51 10.98 -9.24 2.05
N TYR A 52 10.45 -8.05 1.73
CA TYR A 52 11.21 -6.81 1.65
C TYR A 52 11.13 -6.05 2.98
N GLY A 53 12.23 -6.02 3.72
CA GLY A 53 12.26 -5.33 5.02
C GLY A 53 13.30 -5.84 5.98
N GLY A 54 14.41 -6.40 5.46
CA GLY A 54 15.55 -6.78 6.28
C GLY A 54 16.14 -5.53 6.95
N SER A 55 16.33 -5.62 8.27
CA SER A 55 17.11 -4.68 9.06
C SER A 55 18.41 -4.35 8.31
N LYS A 56 18.63 -3.06 8.12
CA LYS A 56 20.00 -2.54 8.14
C LYS A 56 20.35 -2.27 9.59
#